data_AF-A0A2T3BAK3-F1
#
_entry.id   AF-A0A2T3BAK3-F1
#
_cell.length_a   1.000
_cell.length_b   1.000
_cell.length_c   1.000
_cell.angle_alpha   90.00
_cell.angle_beta   90.00
_cell.angle_gamma   90.00
#
_symmetry.space_group_name_H-M   'P 1'
#
loop_
_entity.id
_entity.type
_entity.pdbx_description
1 polymer ?
#
loop_
_entity_poly.entity_id
_entity_poly.type
_entity_poly.pdbx_seq_one_letter_code
_entity_poly.pdbx_strand_id
1 'polypeptide(L)'
;MPPPRPPPEPASNDARPKPSKKAGKPTIGSASKFSKDGDSVSKKKPKGSKKKRKRAKERGDKRARKERRAKQQREEAEARKEQTRREEEQRREEQKWHAQNPKPGISSQQGDREKYGFQYHRWAKACETFFEDKEAPFPRPHRYGCKQKRCIRGDKLNICHHDVEKTLRGSGMYSEKWLRKERLRWHPDKFSGRPEVRDEAQELFQLIERVREGEGESVKFE
;
A
#
# COMPACT_ATOMS: atom_id res chain seq x y z
N MET A 1 11.97 -22.05 10.86
CA MET A 1 12.75 -20.94 10.29
C MET A 1 11.82 -19.74 10.16
N PRO A 2 12.13 -18.56 10.73
CA PRO A 2 11.27 -17.39 10.60
C PRO A 2 11.23 -16.90 9.14
N PRO A 3 10.09 -16.37 8.66
CA PRO A 3 10.00 -15.83 7.30
C PRO A 3 10.94 -14.64 7.13
N PRO A 4 11.51 -14.44 5.92
CA PRO A 4 12.37 -13.31 5.63
C PRO A 4 11.61 -12.00 5.89
N ARG A 5 12.24 -11.07 6.61
CA ARG A 5 11.67 -9.74 6.84
C ARG A 5 11.41 -9.06 5.48
N PRO A 6 10.25 -8.40 5.29
CA PRO A 6 10.01 -7.65 4.08
C PRO A 6 11.04 -6.51 3.95
N PRO A 7 11.46 -6.17 2.72
CA PRO A 7 12.38 -5.06 2.48
C PRO A 7 11.76 -3.74 2.97
N PRO A 8 12.56 -2.79 3.49
CA PRO A 8 12.07 -1.49 3.90
C PRO A 8 11.44 -0.77 2.71
N GLU A 9 10.24 -0.20 2.91
CA GLU A 9 9.56 0.60 1.90
C GLU A 9 10.45 1.79 1.47
N PRO A 10 10.55 2.10 0.17
CA PRO A 10 11.29 3.26 -0.28
C PRO A 10 10.59 4.53 0.22
N ALA A 11 11.32 5.32 1.02
CA ALA A 11 10.87 6.61 1.48
C ALA A 11 10.42 7.48 0.30
N SER A 12 9.12 7.78 0.27
CA SER A 12 8.47 8.65 -0.71
C SER A 12 8.98 10.09 -0.56
N ASN A 13 10.09 10.41 -1.22
CA ASN A 13 10.60 11.77 -1.35
C ASN A 13 9.92 12.46 -2.54
N ASP A 14 8.63 12.74 -2.42
CA ASP A 14 7.90 13.65 -3.32
C ASP A 14 8.14 15.11 -2.87
N ALA A 15 9.40 15.54 -2.98
CA ALA A 15 9.79 16.94 -2.79
C ALA A 15 10.11 17.54 -4.17
N ARG A 16 9.05 17.93 -4.86
CA ARG A 16 9.10 18.67 -6.13
C ARG A 16 9.83 20.01 -5.94
N PRO A 17 11.01 20.25 -6.56
CA PRO A 17 11.66 21.55 -6.43
C PRO A 17 11.01 22.57 -7.37
N LYS A 18 10.61 23.72 -6.81
CA LYS A 18 10.11 24.89 -7.55
C LYS A 18 11.23 25.51 -8.41
N PRO A 19 10.95 26.02 -9.63
CA PRO A 19 11.93 26.75 -10.42
C PRO A 19 12.13 28.17 -9.86
N SER A 20 13.23 28.36 -9.13
CA SER A 20 13.69 29.65 -8.64
C SER A 20 14.42 30.43 -9.74
N LYS A 21 13.81 31.56 -10.15
CA LYS A 21 14.47 32.64 -10.89
C LYS A 21 15.43 33.37 -9.93
N LYS A 22 16.70 33.58 -10.30
CA LYS A 22 17.41 34.89 -10.25
C LYS A 22 18.92 34.78 -10.51
N ALA A 23 19.36 35.65 -11.41
CA ALA A 23 20.57 36.49 -11.43
C ALA A 23 21.83 36.08 -10.64
N GLY A 24 22.98 36.17 -11.32
CA GLY A 24 24.29 36.31 -10.67
C GLY A 24 25.47 36.17 -11.63
N LYS A 25 25.85 37.26 -12.32
CA LYS A 25 27.22 37.43 -12.84
C LYS A 25 28.16 37.66 -11.65
N PRO A 26 29.38 37.10 -11.65
CA PRO A 26 30.51 37.72 -10.97
C PRO A 26 31.45 38.34 -12.01
N THR A 27 31.42 39.65 -12.05
CA THR A 27 32.50 40.54 -12.49
C THR A 27 33.43 40.83 -11.30
N ILE A 28 34.63 41.35 -11.60
CA ILE A 28 35.65 41.97 -10.71
C ILE A 28 36.68 40.94 -10.20
N GLY A 29 38.00 41.14 -10.25
CA GLY A 29 38.90 42.24 -10.65
C GLY A 29 40.35 41.70 -10.51
N SER A 30 41.32 42.14 -11.32
CA SER A 30 42.36 43.14 -10.96
C SER A 30 43.21 42.73 -9.73
N ALA A 31 44.55 42.73 -9.71
CA ALA A 31 45.57 43.32 -10.56
C ALA A 31 46.99 42.83 -10.16
N SER A 32 47.98 43.40 -10.86
CA SER A 32 49.41 43.58 -10.54
C SER A 32 50.41 42.55 -11.09
N LYS A 33 51.11 42.85 -12.21
CA LYS A 33 52.31 43.70 -12.42
C LYS A 33 53.59 43.11 -11.82
N PHE A 34 54.47 42.57 -12.67
CA PHE A 34 55.90 42.88 -12.59
C PHE A 34 56.61 42.63 -13.93
N SER A 35 57.40 43.62 -14.33
CA SER A 35 58.16 43.72 -15.57
C SER A 35 59.33 42.74 -15.63
N LYS A 36 59.74 42.33 -16.84
CA LYS A 36 61.17 42.40 -17.22
C LYS A 36 61.35 42.33 -18.74
N ASP A 37 61.96 43.40 -19.23
CA ASP A 37 62.53 43.56 -20.56
C ASP A 37 63.46 42.39 -20.93
N GLY A 38 63.39 41.99 -22.19
CA GLY A 38 64.17 40.90 -22.76
C GLY A 38 64.08 40.94 -24.27
N ASP A 39 64.86 41.85 -24.85
CA ASP A 39 65.15 41.94 -26.27
C ASP A 39 65.62 40.56 -26.78
N SER A 40 64.90 39.98 -27.74
CA SER A 40 65.25 38.69 -28.35
C SER A 40 64.64 38.57 -29.74
N VAL A 41 65.45 38.96 -30.72
CA VAL A 41 65.33 38.69 -32.16
C VAL A 41 64.85 37.25 -32.39
N SER A 42 63.55 37.09 -32.67
CA SER A 42 62.94 35.79 -32.97
C SER A 42 62.58 35.66 -34.45
N LYS A 43 63.43 34.89 -35.14
CA LYS A 43 63.30 34.41 -36.52
C LYS A 43 61.84 34.05 -36.85
N LYS A 44 61.26 34.73 -37.84
CA LYS A 44 59.97 34.39 -38.48
C LYS A 44 60.04 32.97 -39.07
N LYS A 45 59.65 31.97 -38.29
CA LYS A 45 59.39 30.59 -38.78
C LYS A 45 58.05 30.54 -39.54
N PRO A 46 57.93 29.69 -40.57
CA PRO A 46 56.80 29.66 -41.49
C PRO A 46 55.48 29.31 -40.78
N LYS A 47 54.54 30.25 -40.74
CA LYS A 47 53.26 30.16 -39.98
C LYS A 47 52.25 29.11 -40.52
N GLY A 48 52.53 28.46 -41.66
CA GLY A 48 51.61 27.52 -42.32
C GLY A 48 51.54 26.11 -41.71
N SER A 49 52.65 25.57 -41.18
CA SER A 49 52.72 24.17 -40.75
C SER A 49 52.11 23.90 -39.37
N LYS A 50 52.26 24.84 -38.42
CA LYS A 50 51.67 24.74 -37.07
C LYS A 50 50.13 24.74 -37.08
N LYS A 51 49.52 25.50 -38.00
CA LYS A 51 48.05 25.59 -38.14
C LYS A 51 47.44 24.28 -38.67
N LYS A 52 48.11 23.58 -39.60
CA LYS A 52 47.68 22.26 -40.09
C LYS A 52 47.74 21.18 -39.00
N ARG A 53 48.83 21.12 -38.20
CA ARG A 53 48.96 20.17 -37.08
C ARG A 53 47.90 20.39 -36.00
N LYS A 54 47.59 21.65 -35.66
CA LYS A 54 46.53 21.98 -34.68
C LYS A 54 45.15 21.48 -35.14
N ARG A 55 44.78 21.72 -36.40
CA ARG A 55 43.50 21.27 -36.97
C ARG A 55 43.39 19.74 -37.05
N ALA A 56 44.49 19.03 -37.31
CA ALA A 56 44.50 17.56 -37.31
C ALA A 56 44.27 17.00 -35.90
N LYS A 57 44.93 17.58 -34.88
CA LYS A 57 44.72 17.23 -33.47
C LYS A 57 43.28 17.47 -33.02
N GLU A 58 42.72 18.65 -33.31
CA GLU A 58 41.33 18.99 -32.98
C GLU A 58 40.31 18.04 -33.64
N ARG A 59 40.57 17.59 -34.88
CA ARG A 59 39.72 16.58 -35.56
C ARG A 59 39.82 15.21 -34.91
N GLY A 60 41.02 14.80 -34.47
CA GLY A 60 41.24 13.58 -33.70
C GLY A 60 40.49 13.60 -32.37
N ASP A 61 40.66 14.68 -31.59
CA ASP A 61 40.00 14.87 -30.31
C ASP A 61 38.46 14.89 -30.45
N LYS A 62 37.94 15.53 -31.51
CA LYS A 62 36.50 15.56 -31.81
C LYS A 62 35.95 14.18 -32.16
N ARG A 63 36.71 13.37 -32.91
CA ARG A 63 36.33 11.98 -33.24
C ARG A 63 36.32 11.10 -31.98
N ALA A 64 37.39 11.14 -31.18
CA ALA A 64 37.49 10.40 -29.92
C ALA A 64 36.36 10.76 -28.94
N ARG A 65 36.00 12.06 -28.85
CA ARG A 65 34.87 12.50 -28.01
C ARG A 65 33.51 11.99 -28.52
N LYS A 66 33.30 11.96 -29.84
CA LYS A 66 32.07 11.43 -30.44
C LYS A 66 31.96 9.92 -30.20
N GLU A 67 33.06 9.20 -30.33
CA GLU A 67 33.13 7.76 -30.08
C GLU A 67 32.86 7.42 -28.61
N ARG A 68 33.47 8.14 -27.66
CA ARG A 68 33.18 7.98 -26.22
C ARG A 68 31.72 8.20 -25.88
N ARG A 69 31.09 9.24 -26.44
CA ARG A 69 29.65 9.52 -26.25
C ARG A 69 28.78 8.43 -26.84
N ALA A 70 29.10 7.94 -28.04
CA ALA A 70 28.38 6.85 -28.67
C ALA A 70 28.50 5.54 -27.86
N LYS A 71 29.68 5.26 -27.30
CA LYS A 71 29.90 4.13 -26.40
C LYS A 71 29.06 4.25 -25.12
N GLN A 72 29.10 5.41 -24.46
CA GLN A 72 28.30 5.68 -23.25
C GLN A 72 26.80 5.54 -23.52
N GLN A 73 26.29 6.07 -24.65
CA GLN A 73 24.87 5.93 -25.00
C GLN A 73 24.46 4.49 -25.27
N ARG A 74 25.33 3.67 -25.86
CA ARG A 74 25.06 2.24 -26.07
C ARG A 74 25.00 1.49 -24.74
N GLU A 75 25.96 1.75 -23.86
CA GLU A 75 26.05 1.14 -22.53
C GLU A 75 24.86 1.53 -21.66
N GLU A 76 24.44 2.81 -21.68
CA GLU A 76 23.26 3.29 -20.96
C GLU A 76 21.96 2.69 -21.52
N ALA A 77 21.85 2.57 -22.84
CA ALA A 77 20.69 1.94 -23.47
C ALA A 77 20.60 0.44 -23.16
N GLU A 78 21.75 -0.26 -23.08
CA GLU A 78 21.83 -1.66 -22.68
C GLU A 78 21.48 -1.84 -21.20
N ALA A 79 22.03 -1.01 -20.32
CA ALA A 79 21.71 -1.01 -18.89
C ALA A 79 20.21 -0.77 -18.64
N ARG A 80 19.59 0.15 -19.39
CA ARG A 80 18.14 0.42 -19.29
C ARG A 80 17.31 -0.79 -19.73
N LYS A 81 17.70 -1.46 -20.83
CA LYS A 81 17.02 -2.69 -21.28
C LYS A 81 17.14 -3.81 -20.26
N GLU A 82 18.32 -3.98 -19.68
CA GLU A 82 18.57 -4.97 -18.64
C GLU A 82 17.75 -4.69 -17.37
N GLN A 83 17.66 -3.42 -16.96
CA GLN A 83 16.84 -3.03 -15.82
C GLN A 83 15.35 -3.34 -16.06
N THR A 84 14.81 -2.98 -17.23
CA THR A 84 13.42 -3.30 -17.57
C THR A 84 13.18 -4.82 -17.61
N ARG A 85 14.13 -5.61 -18.10
CA ARG A 85 14.04 -7.08 -18.09
C ARG A 85 13.95 -7.62 -16.67
N ARG A 86 14.80 -7.12 -15.76
CA ARG A 86 14.81 -7.53 -14.35
C ARG A 86 13.54 -7.12 -13.61
N GLU A 87 13.04 -5.91 -13.84
CA GLU A 87 11.77 -5.45 -13.26
C GLU A 87 10.58 -6.27 -13.76
N GLU A 88 10.55 -6.64 -15.04
CA GLU A 88 9.51 -7.54 -15.57
C GLU A 88 9.62 -8.95 -15.00
N GLU A 89 10.84 -9.48 -14.86
CA GLU A 89 11.06 -10.79 -14.24
C GLU A 89 10.63 -10.80 -12.77
N GLN A 90 11.00 -9.78 -12.00
CA GLN A 90 10.52 -9.60 -10.62
C GLN A 90 9.00 -9.53 -10.55
N ARG A 91 8.36 -8.75 -11.45
CA ARG A 91 6.89 -8.68 -11.51
C ARG A 91 6.26 -10.04 -11.83
N ARG A 92 6.87 -10.84 -12.71
CA ARG A 92 6.41 -12.19 -13.03
C ARG A 92 6.59 -13.14 -11.85
N GLU A 93 7.70 -13.06 -11.12
CA GLU A 93 7.94 -13.84 -9.90
C GLU A 93 6.95 -13.46 -8.80
N GLU A 94 6.70 -12.16 -8.59
CA GLU A 94 5.72 -11.67 -7.63
C GLU A 94 4.30 -12.13 -7.99
N GLN A 95 3.92 -12.08 -9.27
CA GLN A 95 2.66 -12.63 -9.76
C GLN A 95 2.57 -14.15 -9.54
N LYS A 96 3.63 -14.91 -9.82
CA LYS A 96 3.69 -16.36 -9.55
C LYS A 96 3.58 -16.65 -8.05
N TRP A 97 4.25 -15.87 -7.21
CA TRP A 97 4.20 -16.02 -5.76
C TRP A 97 2.78 -15.78 -5.23
N HIS A 98 2.08 -14.74 -5.71
CA HIS A 98 0.69 -14.48 -5.37
C HIS A 98 -0.29 -15.55 -5.87
N ALA A 99 -0.01 -16.16 -7.03
CA ALA A 99 -0.82 -17.26 -7.55
C ALA A 99 -0.64 -18.55 -6.72
N GLN A 100 0.58 -18.84 -6.26
CA GLN A 100 0.87 -20.02 -5.44
C GLN A 100 0.49 -19.84 -3.97
N ASN A 101 0.49 -18.60 -3.48
CA ASN A 101 0.12 -18.25 -2.11
C ASN A 101 -1.11 -17.32 -2.13
N PRO A 102 -2.28 -17.84 -2.53
CA PRO A 102 -3.51 -17.05 -2.48
C PRO A 102 -3.73 -16.61 -1.03
N LYS A 103 -3.90 -15.30 -0.81
CA LYS A 103 -4.11 -14.75 0.54
C LYS A 103 -5.23 -15.54 1.24
N PRO A 104 -4.93 -16.31 2.30
CA PRO A 104 -5.94 -17.07 3.00
C PRO A 104 -6.92 -16.09 3.65
N GLY A 105 -8.17 -16.06 3.16
CA GLY A 105 -9.23 -15.24 3.74
C GLY A 105 -10.17 -14.57 2.74
N ILE A 106 -9.75 -14.29 1.50
CA ILE A 106 -10.62 -13.56 0.55
C ILE A 106 -11.64 -14.49 -0.13
N SER A 107 -11.23 -15.68 -0.57
CA SER A 107 -12.16 -16.59 -1.28
C SER A 107 -13.22 -17.20 -0.36
N SER A 108 -12.88 -17.47 0.91
CA SER A 108 -13.84 -17.98 1.89
C SER A 108 -14.95 -16.98 2.20
N GLN A 109 -14.64 -15.68 2.19
CA GLN A 109 -15.63 -14.63 2.46
C GLN A 109 -16.58 -14.39 1.28
N GLN A 110 -16.16 -14.67 0.04
CA GLN A 110 -17.04 -14.58 -1.12
C GLN A 110 -18.17 -15.62 -1.04
N GLY A 111 -17.85 -16.88 -0.73
CA GLY A 111 -18.87 -17.93 -0.56
C GLY A 111 -19.84 -17.63 0.59
N ASP A 112 -19.33 -17.13 1.72
CA ASP A 112 -20.17 -16.71 2.84
C ASP A 112 -21.08 -15.52 2.47
N ARG A 113 -20.56 -14.55 1.71
CA ARG A 113 -21.33 -13.40 1.21
C ARG A 113 -22.42 -13.82 0.22
N GLU A 114 -22.16 -14.76 -0.67
CA GLU A 114 -23.18 -15.26 -1.59
C GLU A 114 -24.30 -15.98 -0.82
N LYS A 115 -23.93 -16.77 0.20
CA LYS A 115 -24.87 -17.59 0.96
C LYS A 115 -25.70 -16.79 1.97
N TYR A 116 -25.10 -15.79 2.62
CA TYR A 116 -25.70 -15.07 3.75
C TYR A 116 -25.87 -13.56 3.50
N GLY A 117 -25.38 -13.05 2.37
CA GLY A 117 -25.32 -11.61 2.09
C GLY A 117 -26.69 -10.95 1.98
N PHE A 118 -27.70 -11.67 1.47
CA PHE A 118 -29.07 -11.14 1.40
C PHE A 118 -29.63 -10.89 2.81
N GLN A 119 -29.47 -11.86 3.72
CA GLN A 119 -29.92 -11.77 5.11
C GLN A 119 -29.14 -10.69 5.86
N TYR A 120 -27.82 -10.60 5.64
CA TYR A 120 -27.00 -9.52 6.19
C TYR A 120 -27.51 -8.15 5.71
N HIS A 121 -27.73 -7.96 4.41
CA HIS A 121 -28.19 -6.69 3.86
C HIS A 121 -29.55 -6.28 4.42
N ARG A 122 -30.49 -7.23 4.56
CA ARG A 122 -31.78 -6.99 5.20
C ARG A 122 -31.62 -6.56 6.66
N TRP A 123 -30.77 -7.24 7.42
CA TRP A 123 -30.48 -6.90 8.81
C TRP A 123 -29.77 -5.55 8.94
N ALA A 124 -28.77 -5.27 8.11
CA ALA A 124 -28.03 -4.02 8.08
C ALA A 124 -28.95 -2.82 7.78
N LYS A 125 -29.87 -2.96 6.81
CA LYS A 125 -30.88 -1.93 6.53
C LYS A 125 -31.80 -1.69 7.72
N ALA A 126 -32.23 -2.76 8.40
CA ALA A 126 -33.01 -2.62 9.63
C ALA A 126 -32.21 -1.93 10.76
N CYS A 127 -30.90 -2.18 10.84
CA CYS A 127 -30.01 -1.48 11.76
C CYS A 127 -29.95 0.02 11.45
N GLU A 128 -29.75 0.39 10.18
CA GLU A 128 -29.74 1.80 9.76
C GLU A 128 -31.01 2.52 10.20
N THR A 129 -32.18 1.97 9.86
CA THR A 129 -33.47 2.52 10.30
C THR A 129 -33.59 2.60 11.82
N PHE A 130 -33.11 1.60 12.56
CA PHE A 130 -33.13 1.58 14.02
C PHE A 130 -32.22 2.63 14.67
N PHE A 131 -31.06 2.94 14.06
CA PHE A 131 -30.16 3.97 14.59
C PHE A 131 -30.60 5.39 14.21
N GLU A 132 -31.33 5.54 13.10
CA GLU A 132 -31.92 6.81 12.68
C GLU A 132 -33.19 7.14 13.46
N ASP A 133 -34.08 6.17 13.63
CA ASP A 133 -35.37 6.32 14.31
C ASP A 133 -35.35 5.65 15.69
N LYS A 134 -35.58 6.46 16.73
CA LYS A 134 -35.62 5.99 18.12
C LYS A 134 -36.86 5.18 18.45
N GLU A 135 -37.92 5.24 17.65
CA GLU A 135 -39.14 4.43 17.85
C GLU A 135 -39.11 3.13 17.07
N ALA A 136 -38.16 2.99 16.13
CA ALA A 136 -38.04 1.78 15.34
C ALA A 136 -37.78 0.54 16.22
N PRO A 137 -38.31 -0.63 15.79
CA PRO A 137 -38.13 -1.89 16.49
C PRO A 137 -36.68 -2.37 16.40
N PHE A 138 -36.25 -3.16 17.38
CA PHE A 138 -34.90 -3.70 17.41
C PHE A 138 -34.62 -4.61 16.19
N PRO A 139 -33.47 -4.44 15.51
CA PRO A 139 -33.17 -5.19 14.29
C PRO A 139 -32.70 -6.61 14.63
N ARG A 140 -33.59 -7.58 14.42
CA ARG A 140 -33.34 -9.00 14.73
C ARG A 140 -32.59 -9.71 13.58
N PRO A 141 -31.40 -10.32 13.84
CA PRO A 141 -30.72 -11.17 12.87
C PRO A 141 -31.56 -12.37 12.41
N HIS A 142 -31.24 -12.92 11.24
CA HIS A 142 -31.94 -14.07 10.69
C HIS A 142 -31.62 -15.37 11.44
N ARG A 143 -32.63 -16.23 11.65
CA ARG A 143 -32.49 -17.54 12.30
C ARG A 143 -32.22 -18.62 11.26
N TYR A 144 -31.06 -19.25 11.28
CA TYR A 144 -30.70 -20.32 10.33
C TYR A 144 -30.94 -21.73 10.87
N GLY A 145 -31.45 -21.87 12.10
CA GLY A 145 -31.75 -23.17 12.70
C GLY A 145 -30.47 -23.94 13.05
N CYS A 146 -29.65 -23.40 13.95
CA CYS A 146 -28.41 -24.05 14.36
C CYS A 146 -28.64 -25.40 15.06
N LYS A 147 -27.83 -26.41 14.68
CA LYS A 147 -27.82 -27.78 15.21
C LYS A 147 -26.48 -28.15 15.90
N GLN A 148 -25.61 -27.18 16.15
CA GLN A 148 -24.27 -27.42 16.72
C GLN A 148 -24.34 -27.68 18.23
N LYS A 149 -23.42 -28.51 18.74
CA LYS A 149 -23.45 -29.04 20.11
C LYS A 149 -23.09 -28.01 21.20
N ARG A 150 -22.27 -27.00 20.90
CA ARG A 150 -21.95 -25.90 21.85
C ARG A 150 -22.72 -24.62 21.54
N CYS A 151 -23.94 -24.75 21.04
CA CYS A 151 -24.78 -23.63 20.65
C CYS A 151 -25.36 -22.91 21.89
N ILE A 152 -24.92 -21.67 22.12
CA ILE A 152 -25.55 -20.76 23.09
C ILE A 152 -26.59 -19.93 22.35
N ARG A 153 -27.85 -20.04 22.78
CA ARG A 153 -29.00 -19.27 22.30
C ARG A 153 -29.35 -18.24 23.35
N GLY A 154 -29.60 -17.01 22.92
CA GLY A 154 -30.13 -15.98 23.79
C GLY A 154 -31.67 -16.04 23.87
N ASP A 155 -32.20 -15.67 25.03
CA ASP A 155 -33.61 -15.87 25.37
C ASP A 155 -34.53 -14.81 24.75
N LYS A 156 -34.09 -13.56 24.62
CA LYS A 156 -34.90 -12.44 24.11
C LYS A 156 -34.95 -12.40 22.59
N LEU A 157 -33.79 -12.55 21.94
CA LEU A 157 -33.70 -12.53 20.47
C LEU A 157 -33.99 -13.91 19.85
N ASN A 158 -33.95 -14.98 20.64
CA ASN A 158 -34.18 -16.36 20.19
C ASN A 158 -33.25 -16.82 19.06
N ILE A 159 -32.08 -16.20 18.96
CA ILE A 159 -30.99 -16.50 18.01
C ILE A 159 -29.79 -17.05 18.79
N CYS A 160 -28.94 -17.80 18.11
CA CYS A 160 -27.68 -18.25 18.69
C CYS A 160 -26.47 -17.51 18.11
N HIS A 161 -25.33 -17.64 18.77
CA HIS A 161 -24.09 -17.01 18.30
C HIS A 161 -23.68 -17.49 16.89
N HIS A 162 -23.98 -18.74 16.52
CA HIS A 162 -23.75 -19.24 15.15
C HIS A 162 -24.66 -18.59 14.09
N ASP A 163 -25.90 -18.23 14.45
CA ASP A 163 -26.80 -17.51 13.54
C ASP A 163 -26.32 -16.07 13.35
N VAL A 164 -25.84 -15.45 14.44
CA VAL A 164 -25.19 -14.13 14.41
C VAL A 164 -23.93 -14.20 13.55
N GLU A 165 -23.06 -15.18 13.76
CA GLU A 165 -21.84 -15.38 12.97
C GLU A 165 -22.13 -15.48 11.47
N LYS A 166 -23.09 -16.32 11.06
CA LYS A 166 -23.48 -16.47 9.65
C LYS A 166 -23.98 -15.15 9.06
N THR A 167 -24.80 -14.43 9.82
CA THR A 167 -25.29 -13.11 9.40
C THR A 167 -24.11 -12.15 9.20
N LEU A 168 -23.19 -12.06 10.17
CA LEU A 168 -22.03 -11.16 10.11
C LEU A 168 -21.03 -11.55 9.00
N ARG A 169 -20.85 -12.85 8.73
CA ARG A 169 -20.05 -13.36 7.60
C ARG A 169 -20.61 -12.93 6.25
N GLY A 170 -21.94 -12.78 6.16
CA GLY A 170 -22.63 -12.24 4.99
C GLY A 170 -22.20 -10.82 4.61
N SER A 171 -21.55 -10.07 5.50
CA SER A 171 -20.99 -8.74 5.18
C SER A 171 -19.90 -8.75 4.11
N GLY A 172 -19.17 -9.87 3.97
CA GLY A 172 -17.96 -9.95 3.14
C GLY A 172 -16.79 -9.10 3.66
N MET A 173 -16.90 -8.53 4.87
CA MET A 173 -15.86 -7.77 5.56
C MET A 173 -15.56 -8.38 6.95
N TYR A 174 -15.77 -9.68 7.08
CA TYR A 174 -15.67 -10.39 8.33
C TYR A 174 -14.21 -10.47 8.82
N SER A 175 -13.83 -9.53 9.68
CA SER A 175 -12.48 -9.47 10.25
C SER A 175 -12.55 -9.17 11.74
N GLU A 176 -11.53 -9.57 12.50
CA GLU A 176 -11.51 -9.34 13.96
C GLU A 176 -11.64 -7.84 14.31
N LYS A 177 -10.95 -6.97 13.56
CA LYS A 177 -11.06 -5.52 13.73
C LYS A 177 -12.48 -5.01 13.47
N TRP A 178 -13.16 -5.58 12.48
CA TRP A 178 -14.54 -5.22 12.15
C TRP A 178 -15.52 -5.73 13.24
N LEU A 179 -15.37 -6.97 13.71
CA LEU A 179 -16.17 -7.52 14.81
C LEU A 179 -16.06 -6.71 16.11
N ARG A 180 -14.86 -6.20 16.43
CA ARG A 180 -14.67 -5.32 17.59
C ARG A 180 -15.48 -4.03 17.47
N LYS A 181 -15.54 -3.43 16.27
CA LYS A 181 -16.35 -2.23 16.02
C LYS A 181 -17.84 -2.55 16.12
N GLU A 182 -18.27 -3.66 15.54
CA GLU A 182 -19.67 -4.08 15.59
C GLU A 182 -20.11 -4.37 17.04
N ARG A 183 -19.29 -5.08 17.84
CA ARG A 183 -19.54 -5.27 19.28
C ARG A 183 -19.73 -3.92 20.01
N LEU A 184 -18.83 -2.96 19.81
CA LEU A 184 -18.94 -1.65 20.49
C LEU A 184 -20.16 -0.84 20.04
N ARG A 185 -20.65 -1.06 18.82
CA ARG A 185 -21.88 -0.45 18.31
C ARG A 185 -23.10 -0.90 19.11
N TRP A 186 -23.13 -2.17 19.53
CA TRP A 186 -24.22 -2.79 20.28
C TRP A 186 -24.06 -2.75 21.81
N HIS A 187 -23.14 -1.92 22.34
CA HIS A 187 -22.91 -1.85 23.77
C HIS A 187 -24.16 -1.35 24.53
N PRO A 188 -24.59 -2.00 25.63
CA PRO A 188 -25.83 -1.67 26.35
C PRO A 188 -25.88 -0.23 26.86
N ASP A 189 -24.72 0.35 27.20
CA ASP A 189 -24.60 1.73 27.70
C ASP A 189 -25.13 2.78 26.70
N LYS A 190 -25.09 2.48 25.40
CA LYS A 190 -25.65 3.35 24.36
C LYS A 190 -27.18 3.42 24.38
N PHE A 191 -27.84 2.52 25.10
CA PHE A 191 -29.29 2.34 25.14
C PHE A 191 -29.87 2.54 26.55
N SER A 192 -29.19 3.29 27.43
CA SER A 192 -29.60 3.52 28.81
C SER A 192 -31.04 4.05 28.99
N GLY A 193 -31.57 4.78 28.01
CA GLY A 193 -32.94 5.31 28.02
C GLY A 193 -34.04 4.37 27.52
N ARG A 194 -33.71 3.14 27.06
CA ARG A 194 -34.69 2.17 26.52
C ARG A 194 -34.41 0.78 27.10
N PRO A 195 -35.03 0.37 28.22
CA PRO A 195 -34.66 -0.85 28.94
C PRO A 195 -34.87 -2.13 28.11
N GLU A 196 -35.94 -2.22 27.33
CA GLU A 196 -36.20 -3.39 26.47
C GLU A 196 -35.11 -3.58 25.41
N VAL A 197 -34.80 -2.50 24.70
CA VAL A 197 -33.74 -2.45 23.67
C VAL A 197 -32.37 -2.68 24.27
N ARG A 198 -32.12 -2.15 25.48
CA ARG A 198 -30.86 -2.35 26.19
C ARG A 198 -30.61 -3.83 26.43
N ASP A 199 -31.63 -4.57 26.86
CA ASP A 199 -31.46 -5.98 27.14
C ASP A 199 -31.31 -6.82 25.85
N GLU A 200 -32.03 -6.46 24.78
CA GLU A 200 -31.83 -7.07 23.45
C GLU A 200 -30.43 -6.76 22.88
N ALA A 201 -29.95 -5.52 23.02
CA ALA A 201 -28.61 -5.10 22.63
C ALA A 201 -27.54 -5.83 23.46
N GLN A 202 -27.76 -5.99 24.77
CA GLN A 202 -26.88 -6.73 25.66
C GLN A 202 -26.74 -8.19 25.24
N GLU A 203 -27.86 -8.84 24.87
CA GLU A 203 -27.83 -10.20 24.35
C GLU A 203 -27.04 -10.28 23.05
N LEU A 204 -27.31 -9.39 22.09
CA LEU A 204 -26.56 -9.35 20.83
C LEU A 204 -25.06 -9.10 21.05
N PHE A 205 -24.72 -8.20 21.97
CA PHE A 205 -23.34 -7.91 22.36
C PHE A 205 -22.60 -9.14 22.86
N GLN A 206 -23.22 -9.91 23.76
CA GLN A 206 -22.66 -11.16 24.29
C GLN A 206 -22.50 -12.22 23.21
N LEU A 207 -23.48 -12.35 22.31
CA LEU A 207 -23.39 -13.29 21.18
C LEU A 207 -22.23 -12.91 20.24
N ILE A 208 -22.05 -11.64 19.91
CA ILE A 208 -20.92 -11.16 19.08
C ILE A 208 -19.58 -11.38 19.79
N GLU A 209 -19.52 -11.13 21.10
CA GLU A 209 -18.31 -11.40 21.90
C GLU A 209 -17.95 -12.89 21.86
N ARG A 210 -18.94 -13.76 22.00
CA ARG A 210 -18.72 -15.22 21.91
C ARG A 210 -18.22 -15.65 20.54
N VAL A 211 -18.76 -15.06 19.47
CA VAL A 211 -18.27 -15.29 18.10
C VAL A 211 -16.82 -14.84 17.94
N ARG A 212 -16.45 -13.70 18.54
CA ARG A 212 -15.07 -13.17 18.48
C ARG A 212 -14.07 -14.05 19.24
N GLU A 213 -14.45 -14.52 20.42
CA GLU A 213 -13.61 -15.40 21.23
C GLU A 213 -13.43 -16.78 20.61
N GLY A 214 -14.35 -17.15 19.70
CA GLY A 214 -14.35 -18.42 19.01
C GLY A 214 -14.73 -19.56 19.95
N GLU A 215 -15.41 -20.55 19.39
CA GLU A 215 -15.20 -21.90 19.87
C GLU A 215 -13.69 -22.15 19.87
N GLY A 216 -13.06 -22.29 21.05
CA GLY A 216 -11.68 -22.73 21.16
C GLY A 216 -11.54 -24.09 20.48
N GLU A 217 -11.20 -24.07 19.20
CA GLU A 217 -10.51 -25.16 18.54
C GLU A 217 -9.08 -25.09 19.08
N SER A 218 -8.80 -26.01 20.00
CA SER A 218 -7.49 -26.51 20.39
C SER A 218 -6.39 -26.09 19.42
N VAL A 219 -5.61 -25.07 19.80
CA VAL A 219 -4.24 -25.00 19.35
C VAL A 219 -3.55 -26.21 19.98
N LYS A 220 -3.55 -27.35 19.28
CA LYS A 220 -2.59 -28.42 19.55
C LYS A 220 -1.23 -27.86 19.16
N PHE A 221 -0.52 -27.35 20.16
CA PHE A 221 0.93 -27.34 20.11
C PHE A 221 1.36 -28.80 20.29
N GLU A 222 1.72 -29.46 19.20
CA GLU A 222 2.69 -30.57 19.23
C GLU A 222 4.11 -29.99 19.15
#